data_AF-A0A318XYQ6-F1
#
_entry.id   AF-A0A318XYQ6-F1
#
_cell.length_a   1.000
_cell.length_b   1.000
_cell.length_c   1.000
_cell.angle_alpha   90.00
_cell.angle_beta   90.00
_cell.angle_gamma   90.00
#
_symmetry.space_group_name_H-M   'P 1'
#
loop_
_entity.id
_entity.type
_entity.pdbx_description
1 polymer ?
#
loop_
_entity_poly.entity_id
_entity_poly.type
_entity_poly.pdbx_seq_one_letter_code
_entity_poly.pdbx_strand_id
1 'polypeptide(L)'
;MNNNQIVSQSFNNAIETAFDSYLEEHATRENCDIKIDEEKLIRETEEKWLNEAIAEIGYITPKEYIESISALEELAELFIDMASVSDAGIPDIVIHKLREHGRSAADILFGFAKSAIASAEVINKPAAAQAIYTVGCMKYDDYGEKLIQLLMESGGDEVISEAVCAAVIEYGNKILKRLVETFNSTDKENVKEYLLICIAEISREYPSDEVFFLLKNAFRGMKNIRMAAEVLGDYGDGRAIPLLRGHILKNMSSMDKDTLNLIIAVIKKLGGEIEDLPHIK
;
A
#
# COMPACT_ATOMS: atom_id res chain seq x y z
N MET A 1 26.18 17.66 -2.02
CA MET A 1 25.43 16.46 -1.62
C MET A 1 26.30 15.67 -0.65
N ASN A 2 25.71 15.14 0.43
CA ASN A 2 26.40 14.17 1.29
C ASN A 2 26.42 12.79 0.61
N ASN A 3 27.11 11.81 1.20
CA ASN A 3 27.19 10.47 0.62
C ASN A 3 25.81 9.79 0.52
N ASN A 4 24.91 9.99 1.49
CA ASN A 4 23.54 9.46 1.46
C ASN A 4 22.77 9.95 0.23
N GLN A 5 22.80 11.24 -0.06
CA GLN A 5 22.15 11.84 -1.22
C GLN A 5 22.73 11.32 -2.54
N ILE A 6 24.05 11.13 -2.60
CA ILE A 6 24.71 10.58 -3.80
C ILE A 6 24.26 9.14 -4.05
N VAL A 7 24.28 8.31 -3.01
CA VAL A 7 23.87 6.89 -3.09
C VAL A 7 22.37 6.80 -3.45
N SER A 8 21.53 7.64 -2.86
CA SER A 8 20.09 7.70 -3.13
C SER A 8 19.79 8.09 -4.59
N GLN A 9 20.43 9.15 -5.09
CA GLN A 9 20.26 9.56 -6.49
C GLN A 9 20.79 8.50 -7.45
N SER A 10 21.92 7.86 -7.12
CA SER A 10 22.48 6.78 -7.93
C SER A 10 21.52 5.60 -8.03
N PHE A 11 20.85 5.22 -6.94
CA PHE A 11 19.83 4.18 -6.96
C PHE A 11 18.66 4.57 -7.88
N ASN A 12 18.10 5.78 -7.69
CA ASN A 12 17.00 6.23 -8.54
C ASN A 12 17.37 6.24 -10.03
N ASN A 13 18.56 6.75 -10.37
CA ASN A 13 19.04 6.77 -11.75
C ASN A 13 19.20 5.34 -12.32
N ALA A 14 19.66 4.38 -11.51
CA ALA A 14 19.80 3.00 -11.94
C ALA A 14 18.43 2.38 -12.26
N ILE A 15 17.43 2.62 -11.41
CA ILE A 15 16.05 2.21 -11.62
C ILE A 15 15.47 2.85 -12.89
N GLU A 16 15.52 4.17 -13.02
CA GLU A 16 15.01 4.89 -14.20
C GLU A 16 15.64 4.35 -15.50
N THR A 17 16.97 4.20 -15.51
CA THR A 17 17.69 3.67 -16.67
C THR A 17 17.26 2.24 -17.01
N ALA A 18 16.99 1.40 -16.00
CA ALA A 18 16.55 0.03 -16.22
C ALA A 18 15.13 -0.03 -16.82
N PHE A 19 14.21 0.80 -16.32
CA PHE A 19 12.86 0.92 -16.89
C PHE A 19 12.89 1.49 -18.31
N ASP A 20 13.65 2.55 -18.55
CA ASP A 20 13.79 3.14 -19.88
C ASP A 20 14.38 2.12 -20.87
N SER A 21 15.45 1.41 -20.49
CA SER A 21 16.07 0.38 -21.33
C SER A 21 15.10 -0.77 -21.62
N TYR A 22 14.32 -1.20 -20.61
CA TYR A 22 13.32 -2.25 -20.79
C TYR A 22 12.24 -1.82 -21.78
N LEU A 23 11.72 -0.60 -21.63
CA LEU A 23 10.71 -0.04 -22.52
C LEU A 23 11.26 0.12 -23.94
N GLU A 24 12.49 0.60 -24.13
CA GLU A 24 13.12 0.71 -25.46
C GLU A 24 13.30 -0.65 -26.15
N GLU A 25 13.66 -1.70 -25.40
CA GLU A 25 13.83 -3.05 -25.95
C GLU A 25 12.48 -3.70 -26.33
N HIS A 26 11.42 -3.44 -25.57
CA HIS A 26 10.15 -4.15 -25.70
C HIS A 26 9.06 -3.35 -26.44
N ALA A 27 9.20 -2.03 -26.56
CA ALA A 27 8.29 -1.17 -27.31
C ALA A 27 8.56 -1.31 -28.82
N THR A 28 7.75 -2.13 -29.49
CA THR A 28 7.74 -2.21 -30.96
C THR A 28 6.51 -1.50 -31.52
N ARG A 29 6.56 -1.10 -32.80
CA ARG A 29 5.41 -0.45 -33.50
C ARG A 29 4.11 -1.25 -33.48
N GLU A 30 4.17 -2.55 -33.20
CA GLU A 30 3.03 -3.48 -33.22
C GLU A 30 2.59 -3.95 -31.82
N ASN A 31 3.32 -3.59 -30.74
CA ASN A 31 3.03 -4.10 -29.39
C ASN A 31 3.01 -2.96 -28.37
N CYS A 32 1.81 -2.42 -28.11
CA CYS A 32 1.59 -1.32 -27.15
C CYS A 32 1.32 -1.82 -25.72
N ASP A 33 0.99 -3.10 -25.52
CA ASP A 33 0.74 -3.70 -24.21
C ASP A 33 2.00 -4.43 -23.72
N ILE A 34 2.92 -3.67 -23.13
CA ILE A 34 4.12 -4.22 -22.50
C ILE A 34 3.74 -4.66 -21.08
N LYS A 35 3.85 -5.96 -20.80
CA LYS A 35 3.74 -6.50 -19.44
C LYS A 35 5.12 -6.54 -18.81
N ILE A 36 5.40 -5.58 -17.93
CA ILE A 36 6.64 -5.54 -17.16
C ILE A 36 6.43 -6.33 -15.87
N ASP A 37 7.37 -7.21 -15.54
CA ASP A 37 7.51 -7.76 -14.19
C ASP A 37 8.38 -6.78 -13.40
N GLU A 38 7.74 -5.74 -12.84
CA GLU A 38 8.42 -4.63 -12.17
C GLU A 38 9.28 -5.12 -10.99
N GLU A 39 8.75 -6.04 -10.17
CA GLU A 39 9.50 -6.59 -9.05
C GLU A 39 10.78 -7.29 -9.50
N LYS A 40 10.71 -8.07 -10.58
CA LYS A 40 11.89 -8.74 -11.12
C LYS A 40 12.91 -7.73 -11.66
N LEU A 41 12.46 -6.74 -12.41
CA LEU A 41 13.34 -5.69 -12.95
C LEU A 41 14.03 -4.90 -11.83
N ILE A 42 13.29 -4.52 -10.79
CA ILE A 42 13.83 -3.80 -9.62
C ILE A 42 14.87 -4.67 -8.91
N ARG A 43 14.58 -5.95 -8.64
CA ARG A 43 15.53 -6.87 -7.98
C ARG A 43 16.84 -7.04 -8.76
N GLU A 44 16.76 -7.27 -10.07
CA GLU A 44 17.94 -7.43 -10.93
C GLU A 44 18.75 -6.12 -11.01
N THR A 45 18.06 -4.97 -11.04
CA THR A 45 18.68 -3.65 -11.05
C THR A 45 19.37 -3.33 -9.72
N GLU A 46 18.72 -3.63 -8.59
CA GLU A 46 19.30 -3.47 -7.26
C GLU A 46 20.56 -4.32 -7.12
N GLU A 47 20.53 -5.59 -7.52
CA GLU A 47 21.69 -6.48 -7.44
C GLU A 47 22.88 -5.91 -8.23
N LYS A 48 22.64 -5.42 -9.45
CA LYS A 48 23.69 -4.79 -10.25
C LYS A 48 24.21 -3.51 -9.59
N TRP A 49 23.31 -2.61 -9.22
CA TRP A 49 23.63 -1.33 -8.60
C TRP A 49 24.46 -1.49 -7.31
N LEU A 50 24.11 -2.46 -6.45
CA LEU A 50 24.84 -2.76 -5.22
C LEU A 50 26.31 -3.12 -5.45
N ASN A 51 26.68 -3.60 -6.64
CA ASN A 51 28.02 -4.05 -6.99
C ASN A 51 28.78 -3.07 -7.91
N GLU A 52 28.18 -1.96 -8.33
CA GLU A 52 28.82 -0.95 -9.16
C GLU A 52 29.43 0.18 -8.32
N ALA A 53 30.74 0.40 -8.46
CA ALA A 53 31.44 1.43 -7.69
C ALA A 53 31.01 2.85 -8.11
N ILE A 54 30.76 3.72 -7.13
CA ILE A 54 30.39 5.12 -7.36
C ILE A 54 31.63 6.01 -7.12
N ALA A 55 32.03 6.76 -8.15
CA ALA A 55 33.24 7.58 -8.10
C ALA A 55 33.14 8.70 -7.04
N GLU A 56 31.96 9.29 -6.90
CA GLU A 56 31.66 10.44 -6.05
C GLU A 56 31.76 10.14 -4.55
N ILE A 57 31.67 8.87 -4.14
CA ILE A 57 31.86 8.42 -2.75
C ILE A 57 33.20 7.70 -2.55
N GLY A 58 34.14 7.86 -3.48
CA GLY A 58 35.50 7.33 -3.35
C GLY A 58 35.71 5.95 -3.99
N TYR A 59 34.96 5.62 -5.05
CA TYR A 59 35.04 4.35 -5.79
C TYR A 59 34.72 3.11 -4.93
N ILE A 60 33.90 3.28 -3.90
CA ILE A 60 33.29 2.17 -3.16
C ILE A 60 31.92 1.84 -3.75
N THR A 61 31.45 0.62 -3.54
CA THR A 61 30.11 0.21 -3.97
C THR A 61 29.02 0.69 -3.01
N PRO A 62 27.77 0.85 -3.45
CA PRO A 62 26.65 1.13 -2.55
C PRO A 62 26.53 0.11 -1.42
N LYS A 63 26.78 -1.16 -1.71
CA LYS A 63 26.80 -2.21 -0.69
C LYS A 63 27.84 -1.92 0.39
N GLU A 64 29.08 -1.66 0.01
CA GLU A 64 30.16 -1.35 0.96
C GLU A 64 29.83 -0.10 1.78
N TYR A 65 29.29 0.94 1.13
CA TYR A 65 28.86 2.16 1.81
C TYR A 65 27.75 1.87 2.83
N ILE A 66 26.66 1.23 2.40
CA ILE A 66 25.50 0.91 3.26
C ILE A 66 25.96 0.04 4.42
N GLU A 67 26.77 -0.99 4.18
CA GLU A 67 27.33 -1.88 5.20
C GLU A 67 28.27 -1.17 6.19
N SER A 68 28.87 -0.03 5.82
CA SER A 68 29.72 0.75 6.72
C SER A 68 28.96 1.61 7.75
N ILE A 69 27.68 1.95 7.49
CA ILE A 69 26.87 2.81 8.37
C ILE A 69 26.51 2.08 9.67
N SER A 70 27.08 2.47 10.81
CA SER A 70 26.81 1.80 12.10
C SER A 70 25.82 2.56 13.00
N ALA A 71 25.66 3.86 12.76
CA ALA A 71 24.73 4.69 13.50
C ALA A 71 23.32 4.55 12.92
N LEU A 72 22.35 4.30 13.80
CA LEU A 72 20.95 4.13 13.40
C LEU A 72 20.39 5.42 12.78
N GLU A 73 20.79 6.57 13.32
CA GLU A 73 20.35 7.88 12.85
C GLU A 73 20.80 8.13 11.41
N GLU A 74 22.05 7.81 11.09
CA GLU A 74 22.60 7.96 9.74
C GLU A 74 21.94 6.99 8.75
N LEU A 75 21.61 5.76 9.20
CA LEU A 75 20.88 4.79 8.39
C LEU A 75 19.42 5.22 8.14
N ALA A 76 18.77 5.84 9.13
CA ALA A 76 17.44 6.40 8.98
C ALA A 76 17.45 7.62 8.05
N GLU A 77 18.49 8.46 8.10
CA GLU A 77 18.67 9.55 7.13
C GLU A 77 18.84 9.02 5.71
N LEU A 78 19.65 7.97 5.50
CA LEU A 78 19.78 7.32 4.20
C LEU A 78 18.42 6.79 3.71
N PHE A 79 17.67 6.11 4.58
CA PHE A 79 16.33 5.62 4.25
C PHE A 79 15.42 6.76 3.76
N ILE A 80 15.39 7.88 4.49
CA ILE A 80 14.54 9.03 4.15
C ILE A 80 15.00 9.66 2.83
N ASP A 81 16.31 9.82 2.62
CA ASP A 81 16.87 10.36 1.38
C ASP A 81 16.49 9.48 0.17
N MET A 82 16.58 8.15 0.30
CA MET A 82 16.19 7.20 -0.76
C MET A 82 14.69 7.25 -1.03
N ALA A 83 13.87 7.18 0.01
CA ALA A 83 12.42 7.23 -0.11
C ALA A 83 11.91 8.58 -0.64
N SER A 84 12.77 9.61 -0.61
CA SER A 84 12.45 10.93 -1.09
C SER A 84 12.67 11.14 -2.58
N VAL A 85 13.51 10.29 -3.20
CA VAL A 85 13.93 10.46 -4.60
C VAL A 85 13.49 9.33 -5.51
N SER A 86 13.08 8.18 -4.96
CA SER A 86 12.70 7.01 -5.76
C SER A 86 11.28 6.53 -5.47
N ASP A 87 10.51 6.35 -6.54
CA ASP A 87 9.17 5.77 -6.48
C ASP A 87 9.20 4.22 -6.47
N ALA A 88 10.35 3.60 -6.73
CA ALA A 88 10.52 2.14 -6.75
C ALA A 88 10.67 1.50 -5.36
N GLY A 89 10.58 2.30 -4.30
CA GLY A 89 10.73 1.84 -2.92
C GLY A 89 12.17 1.92 -2.41
N ILE A 90 12.49 1.07 -1.43
CA ILE A 90 13.77 1.10 -0.71
C ILE A 90 14.50 -0.21 -0.93
N PRO A 91 15.80 -0.18 -1.26
CA PRO A 91 16.62 -1.38 -1.39
C PRO A 91 16.53 -2.28 -0.17
N ASP A 92 16.40 -3.58 -0.42
CA ASP A 92 16.25 -4.58 0.64
C ASP A 92 17.41 -4.50 1.63
N ILE A 93 18.63 -4.23 1.18
CA ILE A 93 19.80 -4.12 2.06
C ILE A 93 19.63 -3.06 3.15
N VAL A 94 18.97 -1.93 2.86
CA VAL A 94 18.74 -0.85 3.82
C VAL A 94 17.70 -1.29 4.85
N ILE A 95 16.62 -1.95 4.40
CA ILE A 95 15.58 -2.49 5.29
C ILE A 95 16.18 -3.58 6.20
N HIS A 96 16.99 -4.49 5.66
CA HIS A 96 17.67 -5.52 6.43
C HIS A 96 18.56 -4.91 7.50
N LYS A 97 19.34 -3.88 7.14
CA LYS A 97 20.21 -3.21 8.11
C LYS A 97 19.44 -2.49 9.20
N LEU A 98 18.33 -1.82 8.86
CA LEU A 98 17.45 -1.20 9.85
C LEU A 98 16.89 -2.24 10.84
N ARG A 99 16.56 -3.44 10.37
CA ARG A 99 16.07 -4.53 11.23
C ARG A 99 17.11 -5.00 12.25
N GLU A 100 18.41 -4.86 11.97
CA GLU A 100 19.48 -5.20 12.94
C GLU A 100 19.42 -4.33 14.20
N HIS A 101 18.92 -3.09 14.07
CA HIS A 101 18.69 -2.19 15.21
C HIS A 101 17.36 -2.45 15.94
N GLY A 102 16.60 -3.46 15.50
CA GLY A 102 15.41 -3.91 16.17
C GLY A 102 14.31 -2.84 16.26
N ARG A 103 13.68 -2.76 17.42
CA ARG A 103 12.57 -1.85 17.70
C ARG A 103 12.95 -0.37 17.56
N SER A 104 14.19 0.00 17.88
CA SER A 104 14.63 1.40 17.81
C SER A 104 14.52 1.97 16.40
N ALA A 105 14.76 1.15 15.36
CA ALA A 105 14.59 1.57 13.98
C ALA A 105 13.10 1.86 13.66
N ALA A 106 12.20 0.98 14.10
CA ALA A 106 10.77 1.22 13.95
C ALA A 106 10.30 2.48 14.69
N ASP A 107 10.86 2.78 15.88
CA ASP A 107 10.52 3.98 16.65
C ASP A 107 10.91 5.26 15.89
N ILE A 108 12.09 5.29 15.27
CA ILE A 108 12.54 6.44 14.46
C ILE A 108 11.68 6.61 13.21
N LEU A 109 11.45 5.54 12.43
CA LEU A 109 10.64 5.61 11.22
C LEU A 109 9.19 6.00 11.51
N PHE A 110 8.59 5.44 12.57
CA PHE A 110 7.25 5.81 12.99
C PHE A 110 7.19 7.25 13.50
N GLY A 111 8.21 7.70 14.24
CA GLY A 111 8.33 9.09 14.69
C GLY A 111 8.45 10.08 13.53
N PHE A 112 9.19 9.73 12.48
CA PHE A 112 9.26 10.48 11.24
C PHE A 112 7.88 10.57 10.56
N ALA A 113 7.18 9.44 10.39
CA ALA A 113 5.84 9.41 9.80
C ALA A 113 4.82 10.25 10.60
N LYS A 114 4.84 10.17 11.94
CA LYS A 114 3.99 11.01 12.80
C LYS A 114 4.27 12.50 12.61
N SER A 115 5.54 12.87 12.53
CA SER A 115 5.95 14.25 12.30
C SER A 115 5.49 14.75 10.93
N ALA A 116 5.57 13.90 9.90
CA ALA A 116 5.09 14.19 8.55
C ALA A 116 3.60 14.52 8.50
N ILE A 117 2.79 13.80 9.28
CA ILE A 117 1.33 14.00 9.36
C ILE A 117 0.98 15.25 10.19
N ALA A 118 1.73 15.52 11.25
CA ALA A 118 1.44 16.63 12.15
C ALA A 118 1.87 18.01 11.60
N SER A 119 2.82 18.04 10.66
CA SER A 119 3.33 19.30 10.11
C SER A 119 2.42 19.86 9.02
N ALA A 120 2.26 21.19 9.01
CA ALA A 120 1.67 21.91 7.90
C ALA A 120 2.66 22.18 6.75
N GLU A 121 3.96 21.92 6.98
CA GLU A 121 4.98 22.00 5.94
C GLU A 121 4.95 20.75 5.04
N VAL A 122 5.47 20.90 3.82
CA VAL A 122 5.61 19.79 2.86
C VAL A 122 6.74 18.87 3.33
N ILE A 123 6.45 18.06 4.35
CA ILE A 123 7.27 16.89 4.64
C ILE A 123 7.02 15.87 3.53
N ASN A 124 8.08 15.19 3.08
CA ASN A 124 8.04 14.24 1.99
C ASN A 124 7.06 13.09 2.30
N LYS A 125 5.81 13.21 1.80
CA LYS A 125 4.74 12.24 2.03
C LYS A 125 5.06 10.85 1.46
N PRO A 126 5.65 10.72 0.26
CA PRO A 126 6.19 9.45 -0.22
C PRO A 126 7.14 8.78 0.79
N ALA A 127 8.11 9.54 1.30
CA ALA A 127 9.03 9.00 2.31
C ALA A 127 8.31 8.56 3.60
N ALA A 128 7.32 9.34 4.04
CA ALA A 128 6.52 8.99 5.22
C ALA A 128 5.68 7.72 4.99
N ALA A 129 5.07 7.57 3.82
CA ALA A 129 4.36 6.36 3.42
C ALA A 129 5.28 5.13 3.44
N GLN A 130 6.48 5.27 2.89
CA GLN A 130 7.45 4.18 2.87
C GLN A 130 7.95 3.81 4.28
N ALA A 131 8.13 4.79 5.16
CA ALA A 131 8.44 4.56 6.56
C ALA A 131 7.33 3.77 7.27
N ILE A 132 6.06 4.15 7.04
CA ILE A 132 4.88 3.44 7.58
C ILE A 132 4.85 1.99 7.11
N TYR A 133 4.97 1.76 5.80
CA TYR A 133 4.99 0.42 5.23
C TYR A 133 6.12 -0.44 5.81
N THR A 134 7.33 0.14 5.89
CA THR A 134 8.50 -0.54 6.46
C THR A 134 8.28 -0.95 7.92
N VAL A 135 7.68 -0.08 8.74
CA VAL A 135 7.28 -0.41 10.12
C VAL A 135 6.28 -1.57 10.16
N GLY A 136 5.32 -1.61 9.24
CA GLY A 136 4.41 -2.74 9.07
C GLY A 136 5.15 -4.05 8.80
N CYS A 137 6.08 -4.03 7.84
CA CYS A 137 6.90 -5.18 7.45
C CYS A 137 7.87 -5.67 8.55
N MET A 138 8.13 -4.86 9.60
CA MET A 138 8.89 -5.30 10.77
C MET A 138 8.05 -6.11 11.77
N LYS A 139 6.71 -6.01 11.72
CA LYS A 139 5.74 -6.82 12.48
C LYS A 139 5.96 -6.85 14.00
N TYR A 140 6.40 -5.74 14.59
CA TYR A 140 6.46 -5.59 16.04
C TYR A 140 5.05 -5.43 16.62
N ASP A 141 4.64 -6.33 17.53
CA ASP A 141 3.24 -6.48 17.97
C ASP A 141 2.59 -5.17 18.46
N ASP A 142 3.35 -4.26 19.09
CA ASP A 142 2.80 -2.99 19.60
C ASP A 142 2.53 -1.93 18.52
N TYR A 143 3.03 -2.11 17.29
CA TYR A 143 2.81 -1.15 16.21
C TYR A 143 1.51 -1.36 15.46
N GLY A 144 0.91 -2.55 15.50
CA GLY A 144 -0.40 -2.78 14.87
C GLY A 144 -1.47 -1.80 15.38
N GLU A 145 -1.53 -1.59 16.70
CA GLU A 145 -2.45 -0.61 17.29
C GLU A 145 -2.04 0.84 16.99
N LYS A 146 -0.74 1.14 17.01
CA LYS A 146 -0.23 2.48 16.68
C LYS A 146 -0.52 2.88 15.24
N LEU A 147 -0.46 1.93 14.30
CA LEU A 147 -0.80 2.14 12.89
C LEU A 147 -2.29 2.42 12.73
N ILE A 148 -3.17 1.66 13.40
CA ILE A 148 -4.62 1.96 13.41
C ILE A 148 -4.88 3.35 13.98
N GLN A 149 -4.18 3.73 15.06
CA GLN A 149 -4.27 5.08 15.60
C GLN A 149 -3.77 6.13 14.59
N LEU A 150 -2.70 5.83 13.85
CA LEU A 150 -2.18 6.72 12.81
C LEU A 150 -3.20 6.95 11.69
N LEU A 151 -3.92 5.92 11.27
CA LEU A 151 -5.03 6.04 10.30
C LEU A 151 -6.13 6.97 10.83
N MET A 152 -6.44 6.89 12.12
CA MET A 152 -7.42 7.78 12.76
C MET A 152 -6.93 9.24 12.80
N GLU A 153 -5.62 9.45 12.87
CA GLU A 153 -4.94 10.75 12.94
C GLU A 153 -4.61 11.33 11.55
N SER A 154 -4.58 10.54 10.47
CA SER A 154 -4.13 10.95 9.12
C SER A 154 -4.96 12.06 8.47
N GLY A 155 -6.13 12.39 9.03
CA GLY A 155 -7.01 13.43 8.52
C GLY A 155 -7.63 13.12 7.15
N GLY A 156 -7.49 11.88 6.66
CA GLY A 156 -7.94 11.50 5.31
C GLY A 156 -6.92 11.79 4.21
N ASP A 157 -5.65 11.99 4.56
CA ASP A 157 -4.58 11.98 3.56
C ASP A 157 -4.50 10.59 2.91
N GLU A 158 -4.74 10.53 1.59
CA GLU A 158 -4.87 9.29 0.82
C GLU A 158 -3.57 8.48 0.84
N VAL A 159 -2.44 9.11 0.51
CA VAL A 159 -1.11 8.48 0.47
C VAL A 159 -0.75 7.86 1.81
N ILE A 160 -0.96 8.59 2.91
CA ILE A 160 -0.70 8.07 4.26
C ILE A 160 -1.67 6.95 4.61
N SER A 161 -2.96 7.10 4.30
CA SER A 161 -3.98 6.13 4.68
C SER A 161 -3.80 4.80 3.95
N GLU A 162 -3.42 4.82 2.67
CA GLU A 162 -3.05 3.64 1.89
C GLU A 162 -1.80 2.96 2.44
N ALA A 163 -0.76 3.73 2.77
CA ALA A 163 0.44 3.19 3.39
C ALA A 163 0.15 2.51 4.74
N VAL A 164 -0.71 3.12 5.56
CA VAL A 164 -1.16 2.51 6.82
C VAL A 164 -1.95 1.22 6.55
N CYS A 165 -2.82 1.19 5.54
CA CYS A 165 -3.53 -0.04 5.19
C CYS A 165 -2.57 -1.17 4.82
N ALA A 166 -1.64 -0.91 3.90
CA ALA A 166 -0.61 -1.87 3.52
C ALA A 166 0.18 -2.37 4.73
N ALA A 167 0.59 -1.46 5.62
CA ALA A 167 1.31 -1.80 6.85
C ALA A 167 0.48 -2.63 7.85
N VAL A 168 -0.82 -2.34 7.99
CA VAL A 168 -1.73 -3.06 8.89
C VAL A 168 -2.04 -4.46 8.38
N ILE A 169 -2.20 -4.62 7.06
CA ILE A 169 -2.46 -5.92 6.42
C ILE A 169 -1.34 -6.93 6.73
N GLU A 170 -0.09 -6.47 6.84
CA GLU A 170 1.06 -7.30 7.20
C GLU A 170 0.93 -8.02 8.56
N TYR A 171 0.10 -7.52 9.48
CA TYR A 171 -0.18 -8.16 10.77
C TYR A 171 -1.20 -9.30 10.67
N GLY A 172 -1.95 -9.38 9.57
CA GLY A 172 -2.95 -10.40 9.31
C GLY A 172 -3.99 -10.53 10.43
N ASN A 173 -4.41 -11.77 10.70
CA ASN A 173 -5.51 -12.05 11.64
C ASN A 173 -5.25 -11.57 13.09
N LYS A 174 -3.99 -11.30 13.48
CA LYS A 174 -3.67 -10.81 14.83
C LYS A 174 -4.33 -9.47 15.16
N ILE A 175 -4.52 -8.60 14.16
CA ILE A 175 -5.06 -7.25 14.35
C ILE A 175 -6.55 -7.13 13.98
N LEU A 176 -7.14 -8.19 13.40
CA LEU A 176 -8.51 -8.16 12.85
C LEU A 176 -9.56 -7.73 13.88
N LYS A 177 -9.50 -8.29 15.10
CA LYS A 177 -10.42 -7.92 16.18
C LYS A 177 -10.36 -6.41 16.46
N ARG A 178 -9.15 -5.85 16.51
CA ARG A 178 -8.95 -4.43 16.78
C ARG A 178 -9.47 -3.55 15.63
N LEU A 179 -9.31 -3.99 14.38
CA LEU A 179 -9.87 -3.30 13.22
C LEU A 179 -11.40 -3.25 13.28
N VAL A 180 -12.04 -4.38 13.58
CA VAL A 180 -13.50 -4.47 13.71
C VAL A 180 -14.03 -3.57 14.83
N GLU A 181 -13.37 -3.59 16.00
CA GLU A 181 -13.69 -2.69 17.11
C GLU A 181 -13.57 -1.21 16.69
N THR A 182 -12.48 -0.86 16.00
CA THR A 182 -12.23 0.52 15.55
C THR A 182 -13.28 0.96 14.53
N PHE A 183 -13.60 0.11 13.55
CA PHE A 183 -14.62 0.37 12.53
C PHE A 183 -15.99 0.66 13.15
N ASN A 184 -16.39 -0.12 14.15
CA ASN A 184 -17.67 0.06 14.84
C ASN A 184 -17.71 1.30 15.74
N SER A 185 -16.56 1.78 16.22
CA SER A 185 -16.47 2.89 17.18
C SER A 185 -16.25 4.27 16.55
N THR A 186 -15.71 4.33 15.34
CA THR A 186 -15.44 5.60 14.65
C THR A 186 -16.69 6.12 13.92
N ASP A 187 -16.80 7.44 13.79
CA ASP A 187 -17.80 8.11 12.95
C ASP A 187 -17.18 8.73 11.68
N LYS A 188 -15.86 8.62 11.51
CA LYS A 188 -15.13 9.16 10.35
C LYS A 188 -15.32 8.23 9.14
N GLU A 189 -16.16 8.65 8.19
CA GLU A 189 -16.51 7.83 7.02
C GLU A 189 -15.28 7.39 6.21
N ASN A 190 -14.37 8.32 5.91
CA ASN A 190 -13.12 8.03 5.20
C ASN A 190 -12.27 6.95 5.90
N VAL A 191 -12.16 7.02 7.23
CA VAL A 191 -11.43 5.99 8.00
C VAL A 191 -12.18 4.65 7.97
N LYS A 192 -13.52 4.66 7.97
CA LYS A 192 -14.30 3.43 7.81
C LYS A 192 -14.01 2.75 6.48
N GLU A 193 -13.82 3.49 5.38
CA GLU A 193 -13.49 2.92 4.07
C GLU A 193 -12.18 2.13 4.13
N TYR A 194 -11.11 2.76 4.63
CA TYR A 194 -9.80 2.12 4.79
C TYR A 194 -9.81 0.92 5.76
N LEU A 195 -10.51 1.04 6.89
CA LEU A 195 -10.66 -0.07 7.82
C LEU A 195 -11.39 -1.25 7.17
N LEU A 196 -12.42 -0.98 6.36
CA LEU A 196 -13.19 -2.01 5.67
C LEU A 196 -12.32 -2.75 4.64
N ILE A 197 -11.47 -2.04 3.91
CA ILE A 197 -10.47 -2.62 2.99
C ILE A 197 -9.53 -3.55 3.75
N CYS A 198 -8.93 -3.07 4.85
CA CYS A 198 -8.03 -3.89 5.67
C CYS A 198 -8.70 -5.17 6.18
N ILE A 199 -9.93 -5.04 6.71
CA ILE A 199 -10.71 -6.17 7.23
C ILE A 199 -10.96 -7.20 6.13
N ALA A 200 -11.35 -6.77 4.94
CA ALA A 200 -11.65 -7.66 3.83
C ALA A 200 -10.40 -8.37 3.30
N GLU A 201 -9.30 -7.65 3.11
CA GLU A 201 -8.05 -8.23 2.59
C GLU A 201 -7.48 -9.26 3.56
N ILE A 202 -7.40 -8.93 4.85
CA ILE A 202 -6.95 -9.87 5.90
C ILE A 202 -7.87 -11.11 5.97
N SER A 203 -9.18 -10.91 5.83
CA SER A 203 -10.16 -11.97 6.02
C SER A 203 -10.41 -12.81 4.76
N ARG A 204 -9.84 -12.44 3.60
CA ARG A 204 -9.95 -13.23 2.37
C ARG A 204 -9.39 -14.64 2.55
N GLU A 205 -8.29 -14.77 3.29
CA GLU A 205 -7.68 -16.06 3.63
C GLU A 205 -8.34 -16.76 4.83
N TYR A 206 -9.10 -16.01 5.63
CA TYR A 206 -9.77 -16.51 6.84
C TYR A 206 -11.26 -16.10 6.86
N PRO A 207 -12.09 -16.59 5.91
CA PRO A 207 -13.49 -16.18 5.83
C PRO A 207 -14.27 -16.52 7.10
N SER A 208 -15.12 -15.59 7.54
CA SER A 208 -16.04 -15.82 8.66
C SER A 208 -17.40 -15.18 8.41
N ASP A 209 -18.43 -15.74 9.05
CA ASP A 209 -19.76 -15.18 9.01
C ASP A 209 -19.81 -13.78 9.62
N GLU A 210 -19.08 -13.56 10.72
CA GLU A 210 -19.00 -12.25 11.39
C GLU A 210 -18.47 -11.17 10.45
N VAL A 211 -17.36 -11.44 9.77
CA VAL A 211 -16.78 -10.51 8.79
C VAL A 211 -17.73 -10.30 7.62
N PHE A 212 -18.29 -11.37 7.05
CA PHE A 212 -19.26 -11.23 5.95
C PHE A 212 -20.45 -10.35 6.34
N PHE A 213 -21.00 -10.54 7.55
CA PHE A 213 -22.11 -9.72 8.03
C PHE A 213 -21.70 -8.27 8.27
N LEU A 214 -20.48 -8.02 8.74
CA LEU A 214 -19.93 -6.66 8.86
C LEU A 214 -19.84 -5.99 7.49
N LEU A 215 -19.21 -6.62 6.50
CA LEU A 215 -19.08 -6.09 5.14
C LEU A 215 -20.45 -5.84 4.48
N LYS A 216 -21.39 -6.78 4.66
CA LYS A 216 -22.77 -6.66 4.18
C LYS A 216 -23.51 -5.48 4.82
N ASN A 217 -23.30 -5.24 6.11
CA ASN A 217 -23.92 -4.12 6.81
C ASN A 217 -23.28 -2.79 6.40
N ALA A 218 -21.96 -2.77 6.20
CA ALA A 218 -21.23 -1.62 5.67
C ALA A 218 -21.77 -1.22 4.28
N PHE A 219 -21.92 -2.18 3.35
CA PHE A 219 -22.52 -1.94 2.03
C PHE A 219 -23.92 -1.32 2.07
N ARG A 220 -24.70 -1.61 3.12
CA ARG A 220 -26.06 -1.05 3.26
C ARG A 220 -26.10 0.35 3.85
N GLY A 221 -25.06 0.74 4.60
CA GLY A 221 -25.05 1.96 5.41
C GLY A 221 -24.07 3.03 4.95
N MET A 222 -23.00 2.66 4.26
CA MET A 222 -21.96 3.61 3.83
C MET A 222 -22.41 4.45 2.64
N LYS A 223 -21.87 5.67 2.55
CA LYS A 223 -22.17 6.60 1.45
C LYS A 223 -21.50 6.17 0.16
N ASN A 224 -20.26 5.70 0.24
CA ASN A 224 -19.48 5.25 -0.91
C ASN A 224 -19.83 3.80 -1.27
N ILE A 225 -20.94 3.63 -1.98
CA ILE A 225 -21.44 2.31 -2.38
C ILE A 225 -20.48 1.57 -3.33
N ARG A 226 -19.68 2.31 -4.11
CA ARG A 226 -18.71 1.75 -5.05
C ARG A 226 -17.62 1.00 -4.32
N MET A 227 -16.94 1.67 -3.38
CA MET A 227 -15.91 1.07 -2.53
C MET A 227 -16.48 -0.12 -1.74
N ALA A 228 -17.67 0.02 -1.15
CA ALA A 228 -18.26 -1.08 -0.38
C ALA A 228 -18.63 -2.30 -1.27
N ALA A 229 -18.96 -2.09 -2.54
CA ALA A 229 -19.18 -3.18 -3.50
C ALA A 229 -17.85 -3.86 -3.88
N GLU A 230 -16.80 -3.08 -4.14
CA GLU A 230 -15.44 -3.59 -4.43
C GLU A 230 -14.94 -4.46 -3.29
N VAL A 231 -15.05 -3.97 -2.05
CA VAL A 231 -14.65 -4.72 -0.85
C VAL A 231 -15.38 -6.07 -0.73
N LEU A 232 -16.68 -6.14 -1.05
CA LEU A 232 -17.40 -7.42 -1.09
C LEU A 232 -16.86 -8.35 -2.18
N GLY A 233 -16.47 -7.79 -3.33
CA GLY A 233 -15.84 -8.51 -4.43
C GLY A 233 -14.45 -9.05 -4.08
N ASP A 234 -13.66 -8.26 -3.36
CA ASP A 234 -12.30 -8.62 -2.93
C ASP A 234 -12.31 -9.66 -1.81
N TYR A 235 -13.29 -9.58 -0.91
CA TYR A 235 -13.53 -10.62 0.09
C TYR A 235 -13.91 -11.98 -0.54
N GLY A 236 -14.55 -11.98 -1.71
CA GLY A 236 -14.71 -13.17 -2.55
C GLY A 236 -15.85 -14.12 -2.15
N ASP A 237 -16.74 -13.73 -1.23
CA ASP A 237 -17.84 -14.59 -0.79
C ASP A 237 -19.09 -14.45 -1.69
N GLY A 238 -19.45 -15.54 -2.38
CA GLY A 238 -20.59 -15.59 -3.30
C GLY A 238 -21.95 -15.22 -2.69
N ARG A 239 -22.09 -15.22 -1.37
CA ARG A 239 -23.29 -14.71 -0.68
C ARG A 239 -23.55 -13.22 -0.92
N ALA A 240 -22.55 -12.47 -1.39
CA ALA A 240 -22.71 -11.07 -1.80
C ALA A 240 -23.52 -10.92 -3.10
N ILE A 241 -23.54 -11.92 -4.00
CA ILE A 241 -24.25 -11.87 -5.29
C ILE A 241 -25.73 -11.47 -5.15
N PRO A 242 -26.57 -12.14 -4.33
CA PRO A 242 -27.97 -11.76 -4.18
C PRO A 242 -28.15 -10.37 -3.56
N LEU A 243 -27.22 -9.93 -2.71
CA LEU A 243 -27.24 -8.58 -2.11
C LEU A 243 -27.02 -7.51 -3.19
N LEU A 244 -25.97 -7.67 -4.00
CA LEU A 244 -25.59 -6.74 -5.07
C LEU A 244 -26.67 -6.67 -6.16
N ARG A 245 -27.17 -7.83 -6.61
CA ARG A 245 -28.29 -7.91 -7.56
C ARG A 245 -29.54 -7.23 -7.01
N GLY A 246 -29.88 -7.52 -5.75
CA GLY A 246 -31.01 -6.88 -5.07
C GLY A 246 -30.85 -5.36 -4.95
N HIS A 247 -29.64 -4.86 -4.80
CA HIS A 247 -29.36 -3.42 -4.76
C HIS A 247 -29.56 -2.76 -6.13
N ILE A 248 -29.09 -3.39 -7.23
CA ILE A 248 -29.33 -2.93 -8.60
C ILE A 248 -30.83 -2.81 -8.87
N LEU A 249 -31.58 -3.89 -8.65
CA LEU A 249 -33.01 -3.93 -8.96
C LEU A 249 -33.83 -2.89 -8.18
N LYS A 250 -33.42 -2.57 -6.95
CA LYS A 250 -34.09 -1.57 -6.10
C LYS A 250 -33.77 -0.13 -6.48
N ASN A 251 -32.58 0.15 -7.00
CA ASN A 251 -32.08 1.51 -7.21
C ASN A 251 -31.86 1.85 -8.69
N MET A 252 -32.34 1.00 -9.61
CA MET A 252 -32.10 1.13 -11.05
C MET A 252 -32.44 2.50 -11.62
N SER A 253 -33.52 3.15 -11.15
CA SER A 253 -33.98 4.44 -11.66
C SER A 253 -33.11 5.63 -11.23
N SER A 254 -32.28 5.47 -10.20
CA SER A 254 -31.49 6.55 -9.60
C SER A 254 -29.99 6.28 -9.57
N MET A 255 -29.56 5.08 -9.94
CA MET A 255 -28.16 4.68 -9.97
C MET A 255 -27.48 5.20 -11.24
N ASP A 256 -26.29 5.76 -11.09
CA ASP A 256 -25.47 6.18 -12.23
C ASP A 256 -24.83 4.99 -12.95
N LYS A 257 -24.45 5.20 -14.21
CA LYS A 257 -23.94 4.16 -15.11
C LYS A 257 -22.66 3.49 -14.59
N ASP A 258 -21.76 4.26 -14.03
CA ASP A 258 -20.46 3.76 -13.58
C ASP A 258 -20.63 2.90 -12.33
N THR A 259 -21.46 3.32 -11.38
CA THR A 259 -21.83 2.51 -10.20
C THR A 259 -22.49 1.19 -10.62
N LEU A 260 -23.41 1.23 -11.59
CA LEU A 260 -24.04 0.00 -12.10
C LEU A 260 -23.00 -0.94 -12.72
N ASN A 261 -22.15 -0.43 -13.60
CA ASN A 261 -21.13 -1.21 -14.28
C ASN A 261 -20.15 -1.85 -13.30
N LEU A 262 -19.74 -1.11 -12.27
CA LEU A 262 -18.89 -1.62 -11.20
C LEU A 262 -19.55 -2.78 -10.46
N ILE A 263 -20.79 -2.61 -9.99
CA ILE A 263 -21.50 -3.67 -9.26
C ILE A 263 -21.69 -4.92 -10.16
N ILE A 264 -21.95 -4.73 -11.45
CA ILE A 264 -22.01 -5.83 -12.43
C ILE A 264 -20.65 -6.54 -12.56
N ALA A 265 -19.55 -5.78 -12.64
CA ALA A 265 -18.20 -6.35 -12.70
C ALA A 265 -17.87 -7.16 -11.44
N VAL A 266 -18.25 -6.66 -10.26
CA VAL A 266 -18.12 -7.37 -8.98
C VAL A 266 -18.94 -8.66 -8.98
N ILE A 267 -20.21 -8.63 -9.43
CA ILE A 267 -21.05 -9.84 -9.53
C ILE A 267 -20.37 -10.90 -10.42
N LYS A 268 -19.84 -10.48 -11.58
CA LYS A 268 -19.09 -11.37 -12.48
C LYS A 268 -17.83 -11.94 -11.82
N LYS A 269 -17.05 -11.10 -11.12
CA LYS A 269 -15.85 -11.51 -10.36
C LYS A 269 -16.19 -12.61 -9.35
N LEU A 270 -17.36 -12.54 -8.72
CA LEU A 270 -17.87 -13.53 -7.77
C LEU A 270 -18.49 -14.78 -8.43
N GLY A 271 -18.54 -14.85 -9.76
CA GLY A 271 -19.12 -15.98 -10.50
C GLY A 271 -20.64 -15.90 -10.69
N GLY A 272 -21.26 -14.73 -10.51
CA GLY A 272 -22.69 -14.52 -10.72
C GLY A 272 -23.07 -14.21 -12.17
N GLU A 273 -24.24 -14.68 -12.58
CA GLU A 273 -24.84 -14.34 -13.87
C GLU A 273 -25.45 -12.92 -13.87
N ILE A 274 -25.43 -12.26 -15.04
CA ILE A 274 -25.86 -10.87 -15.21
C ILE A 274 -26.76 -10.64 -16.44
N GLU A 275 -27.08 -11.69 -17.18
CA GLU A 275 -27.85 -11.60 -18.44
C GLU A 275 -29.27 -11.09 -18.23
N ASP A 276 -29.83 -11.35 -17.05
CA ASP A 276 -31.16 -10.90 -16.65
C ASP A 276 -31.13 -9.51 -15.96
N LEU A 277 -29.94 -8.95 -15.75
CA LEU A 277 -29.80 -7.61 -15.19
C LEU A 277 -29.99 -6.57 -16.30
N PRO A 278 -30.53 -5.40 -15.95
CA PRO A 278 -30.74 -4.35 -16.91
C PRO A 278 -29.42 -3.94 -17.59
N HIS A 279 -29.39 -3.96 -18.92
CA HIS A 279 -28.29 -3.41 -19.68
C HIS A 279 -28.52 -1.93 -19.96
N ILE A 280 -27.54 -1.09 -19.65
CA ILE A 280 -27.53 0.29 -20.15
C ILE A 280 -27.11 0.22 -21.62
N LYS A 281 -28.03 0.52 -22.53
CA LYS A 281 -27.73 0.74 -23.95
C LYS A 281 -26.76 1.89 -24.14
#